data_AF-A0A354FG89-F1
#
_entry.id   AF-A0A354FG89-F1
#
_cell.length_a   1.000
_cell.length_b   1.000
_cell.length_c   1.000
_cell.angle_alpha   90.00
_cell.angle_beta   90.00
_cell.angle_gamma   90.00
#
_symmetry.space_group_name_H-M   'P 1'
#
loop_
_entity.id
_entity.type
_entity.pdbx_description
1 polymer ?
#
loop_
_entity_poly.entity_id
_entity_poly.type
_entity_poly.pdbx_seq_one_letter_code
_entity_poly.pdbx_strand_id
1 'polypeptide(L)'
;MVLLDGRNIEQLSNKEIARLMAFVPQEHNGVFPYTVLEMVVMGRNPYLSVFARPQERDYHIAEEALDMLGIFHLRDQCYMEISGGERQMVFLARAIG
;
A
#
# COMPACT_ATOMS: atom_id res chain seq x y z
N MET A 1 19.06 21.59 -0.53
CA MET A 1 18.34 21.03 -1.68
C MET A 1 18.18 19.54 -1.43
N VAL A 2 16.94 19.04 -1.42
CA VAL A 2 16.65 17.62 -1.20
C VAL A 2 16.45 16.96 -2.56
N LEU A 3 17.16 15.85 -2.80
CA LEU A 3 17.07 15.08 -4.03
C LEU A 3 16.32 13.78 -3.77
N LEU A 4 15.44 13.40 -4.69
CA LEU A 4 14.80 12.10 -4.76
C LEU A 4 15.09 11.49 -6.13
N ASP A 5 15.76 10.34 -6.15
CA ASP A 5 16.23 9.68 -7.37
C ASP A 5 17.01 10.64 -8.31
N GLY A 6 17.91 11.45 -7.73
CA GLY A 6 18.72 12.42 -8.46
C GLY A 6 17.98 13.68 -8.95
N ARG A 7 16.66 13.81 -8.75
CA ARG A 7 15.86 15.01 -9.10
C ARG A 7 15.55 15.86 -7.87
N ASN A 8 15.49 17.18 -8.02
CA ASN A 8 15.00 18.05 -6.94
C ASN A 8 13.54 17.71 -6.63
N ILE A 9 13.23 17.45 -5.35
CA ILE A 9 11.87 17.10 -4.92
C ILE A 9 10.83 18.19 -5.24
N GLU A 10 11.24 19.46 -5.29
CA GLU A 10 10.37 20.59 -5.64
C GLU A 10 9.92 20.56 -7.11
N GLN A 11 10.58 19.75 -7.95
CA GLN A 11 10.25 19.57 -9.37
C GLN A 11 9.42 18.31 -9.63
N LEU A 12 9.11 17.53 -8.60
CA LEU A 12 8.30 16.32 -8.69
C LEU A 12 6.87 16.61 -8.26
N SER A 13 5.91 16.11 -9.02
CA SER A 13 4.51 16.06 -8.57
C SER A 13 4.34 15.07 -7.43
N ASN A 14 3.30 15.24 -6.61
CA ASN A 14 2.94 14.29 -5.55
C ASN A 14 2.77 12.85 -6.08
N LYS A 15 2.30 12.70 -7.33
CA LYS A 15 2.15 11.40 -7.99
C LYS A 15 3.49 10.77 -8.35
N GLU A 16 4.47 11.57 -8.79
CA GLU A 16 5.83 11.09 -9.02
C GLU A 16 6.51 10.69 -7.72
N ILE A 17 6.39 11.50 -6.67
CA ILE A 17 6.96 11.19 -5.35
C ILE A 17 6.37 9.88 -4.80
N ALA A 18 5.05 9.71 -4.85
CA ALA A 18 4.37 8.51 -4.34
C ALA A 18 4.66 7.23 -5.15
N ARG A 19 5.26 7.33 -6.34
CA ARG A 19 5.75 6.18 -7.12
C ARG A 19 7.19 5.81 -6.77
N LEU A 20 7.95 6.75 -6.20
CA LEU A 20 9.35 6.58 -5.84
C LEU A 20 9.52 6.21 -4.36
N MET A 21 8.55 6.55 -3.52
CA MET A 21 8.61 6.35 -2.09
C MET A 21 7.23 6.00 -1.51
N ALA A 22 7.21 5.03 -0.62
CA ALA A 22 6.08 4.70 0.23
C ALA A 22 6.43 4.95 1.70
N PHE A 23 5.42 5.33 2.49
CA PHE A 23 5.57 5.55 3.93
C PHE A 23 4.86 4.43 4.70
N VAL A 24 5.58 3.80 5.62
CA VAL A 24 5.08 2.74 6.50
C VAL A 24 4.95 3.32 7.92
N PRO A 25 3.73 3.58 8.41
CA PRO A 25 3.52 4.09 9.76
C PRO A 25 3.82 3.01 10.81
N GLN A 26 4.30 3.42 11.99
CA GLN A 26 4.50 2.51 13.12
C GLN A 26 3.18 2.14 13.83
N GLU A 27 2.22 3.06 13.86
CA GLU A 27 0.89 2.84 14.45
C GLU A 27 -0.20 3.33 13.50
N HIS A 28 -1.28 2.56 13.39
CA HIS A 28 -2.48 2.97 12.66
C HIS A 28 -3.74 2.62 13.45
N ASN A 29 -4.43 3.67 13.91
CA ASN A 29 -5.76 3.58 14.48
C ASN A 29 -6.78 3.71 13.33
N GLY A 30 -6.91 2.65 12.52
CA GLY A 30 -7.91 2.59 11.47
C GLY A 30 -9.31 2.56 12.09
N VAL A 31 -10.25 3.36 11.57
CA VAL A 31 -11.62 3.43 12.09
C VAL A 31 -12.59 2.58 11.24
N PHE A 32 -12.12 2.07 10.09
CA PHE A 32 -12.95 1.38 9.10
C PHE A 32 -12.59 -0.10 8.96
N PRO A 33 -13.57 -1.01 8.85
CA PRO A 33 -13.36 -2.45 8.74
C PRO A 33 -13.00 -2.83 7.29
N TYR A 34 -11.79 -2.49 6.86
CA TYR A 34 -11.26 -2.98 5.59
C TYR A 34 -10.68 -4.39 5.75
N THR A 35 -10.80 -5.19 4.71
CA THR A 35 -10.03 -6.43 4.57
C THR A 35 -8.54 -6.13 4.40
N VAL A 36 -7.70 -7.11 4.70
CA VAL A 36 -6.26 -7.03 4.44
C VAL A 36 -5.98 -6.73 2.96
N LEU A 37 -6.70 -7.36 2.03
CA LEU A 37 -6.53 -7.11 0.60
C LEU A 37 -6.86 -5.67 0.21
N GLU A 38 -7.98 -5.13 0.70
CA GLU A 38 -8.36 -3.73 0.45
C GLU A 38 -7.30 -2.76 0.97
N MET A 39 -6.72 -3.04 2.14
CA MET A 39 -5.64 -2.23 2.70
C MET A 39 -4.40 -2.22 1.79
N VAL A 40 -4.03 -3.35 1.20
CA VAL A 40 -2.88 -3.43 0.28
C VAL A 40 -3.20 -2.77 -1.07
N VAL A 41 -4.40 -2.98 -1.61
CA VAL A 41 -4.83 -2.37 -2.88
C VAL A 41 -4.83 -0.84 -2.81
N MET A 42 -5.08 -0.24 -1.64
CA MET A 42 -4.93 1.22 -1.46
C MET A 42 -3.51 1.73 -1.76
N GLY A 43 -2.49 0.87 -1.70
CA GLY A 43 -1.12 1.15 -2.14
C GLY A 43 -1.02 1.49 -3.63
N ARG A 44 -1.98 1.03 -4.45
CA ARG A 44 -2.03 1.23 -5.90
C ARG A 44 -2.47 2.63 -6.34
N ASN A 45 -2.93 3.48 -5.42
CA ASN A 45 -3.40 4.84 -5.71
C ASN A 45 -2.46 5.68 -6.61
N PRO A 46 -1.12 5.64 -6.49
CA PRO A 46 -0.20 6.38 -7.38
C PRO A 46 -0.20 5.89 -8.83
N TYR A 47 -0.71 4.69 -9.09
CA TYR A 47 -0.82 4.09 -10.44
C TYR A 47 -2.19 4.36 -11.08
N LEU A 48 -3.21 4.67 -10.27
CA LEU A 48 -4.56 4.98 -10.72
C LEU A 48 -4.67 6.40 -11.31
N SER A 49 -5.68 6.61 -12.15
CA SER A 49 -6.17 7.93 -12.53
C SER A 49 -7.02 8.53 -11.40
N VAL A 50 -7.14 9.86 -11.31
CA VAL A 50 -7.74 10.59 -10.17
C VAL A 50 -9.15 10.11 -9.77
N PHE A 51 -9.90 9.54 -10.70
CA PHE A 51 -11.26 9.01 -10.47
C PHE A 51 -11.40 7.52 -10.82
N ALA A 52 -10.29 6.82 -11.04
CA ALA A 52 -10.31 5.41 -11.33
C ALA A 52 -10.47 4.60 -10.05
N ARG A 53 -11.22 3.51 -10.14
CA ARG A 53 -11.25 2.46 -9.11
C ARG A 53 -10.18 1.42 -9.44
N PRO A 54 -9.59 0.77 -8.42
CA PRO A 54 -8.73 -0.39 -8.63
C PRO A 54 -9.41 -1.41 -9.56
N GLN A 55 -8.67 -1.94 -10.52
CA GLN A 55 -9.14 -2.99 -11.44
C GLN A 55 -8.58 -4.35 -10.99
N GLU A 56 -9.05 -5.44 -11.61
CA GLU A 56 -8.54 -6.81 -11.39
C GLU A 56 -7.00 -6.88 -11.31
N ARG A 57 -6.30 -6.15 -12.18
CA ARG A 57 -4.83 -6.09 -12.17
C ARG A 57 -4.26 -5.53 -10.87
N ASP A 58 -4.89 -4.51 -10.28
CA ASP A 58 -4.45 -3.91 -9.03
C ASP A 58 -4.65 -4.87 -7.84
N TYR A 59 -5.72 -5.67 -7.89
CA TYR A 59 -5.95 -6.74 -6.92
C TYR A 59 -4.92 -7.86 -7.07
N HIS A 60 -4.61 -8.31 -8.28
CA HIS A 60 -3.56 -9.32 -8.50
C HIS A 60 -2.19 -8.86 -7.97
N ILE A 61 -1.79 -7.61 -8.21
CA ILE A 61 -0.52 -7.10 -7.69
C ILE A 61 -0.54 -7.05 -6.15
N ALA A 62 -1.67 -6.68 -5.55
CA ALA A 62 -1.81 -6.70 -4.10
C ALA A 62 -1.74 -8.12 -3.53
N GLU A 63 -2.35 -9.11 -4.19
CA GLU A 63 -2.26 -10.52 -3.83
C GLU A 63 -0.83 -11.05 -3.91
N GLU A 64 -0.09 -10.74 -4.99
CA GLU A 64 1.32 -11.08 -5.14
C GLU A 64 2.18 -10.48 -4.01
N ALA A 65 1.90 -9.23 -3.60
CA ALA A 65 2.58 -8.59 -2.48
C ALA A 65 2.28 -9.27 -1.14
N LEU A 66 1.03 -9.72 -0.92
CA LEU A 66 0.66 -10.51 0.25
C LEU A 66 1.34 -11.88 0.27
N ASP A 67 1.43 -12.55 -0.88
CA ASP A 67 2.12 -13.84 -1.04
C ASP A 67 3.63 -13.71 -0.78
N MET A 68 4.28 -12.66 -1.33
CA MET A 68 5.69 -12.37 -1.07
C MET A 68 6.03 -12.25 0.41
N LEU A 69 5.09 -11.74 1.20
CA LEU A 69 5.23 -11.55 2.64
C LEU A 69 4.66 -12.72 3.47
N GLY A 70 4.13 -13.76 2.82
CA GLY A 70 3.60 -14.95 3.49
C GLY A 70 2.27 -14.73 4.22
N ILE A 71 1.57 -13.62 3.96
CA ILE A 71 0.34 -13.21 4.66
C ILE A 71 -0.92 -13.28 3.79
N PHE A 72 -0.85 -13.90 2.61
CA PHE A 72 -1.99 -14.06 1.69
C PHE A 72 -3.20 -14.77 2.32
N HIS A 73 -2.97 -15.68 3.25
CA HIS A 73 -4.04 -16.36 3.99
C HIS A 73 -4.90 -15.40 4.85
N LEU A 74 -4.42 -14.19 5.10
CA LEU A 74 -5.16 -13.15 5.83
C LEU A 74 -5.98 -12.23 4.92
N ARG A 75 -5.91 -12.38 3.59
CA ARG A 75 -6.44 -11.40 2.59
C ARG A 75 -7.90 -10.99 2.84
N ASP A 76 -8.73 -11.94 3.27
CA ASP A 76 -10.18 -11.77 3.49
C ASP A 76 -10.51 -11.39 4.94
N GLN A 77 -9.53 -11.38 5.85
CA GLN A 77 -9.72 -11.03 7.26
C GLN A 77 -9.81 -9.52 7.43
N CYS A 78 -10.55 -9.11 8.46
CA CYS A 78 -10.59 -7.72 8.88
C CYS A 78 -9.21 -7.28 9.39
N TYR A 79 -8.66 -6.20 8.84
CA TYR A 79 -7.38 -5.63 9.26
C TYR A 79 -7.35 -5.28 10.77
N MET A 80 -8.51 -4.98 11.36
CA MET A 80 -8.63 -4.66 12.77
C MET A 80 -8.59 -5.90 13.68
N GLU A 81 -8.62 -7.11 13.12
CA GLU A 81 -8.68 -8.37 13.87
C GLU A 81 -7.36 -9.16 13.83
N ILE A 82 -6.45 -8.81 12.92
CA ILE A 82 -5.11 -9.42 12.83
C ILE A 82 -4.15 -8.84 13.89
N SER A 83 -3.09 -9.59 14.20
CA SER A 83 -2.06 -9.20 15.17
C SER A 83 -1.27 -7.96 14.73
N GLY A 84 -0.64 -7.27 15.68
CA GLY A 84 0.18 -6.09 15.38
C GLY A 84 1.34 -6.37 14.40
N GLY A 85 1.97 -7.55 14.49
CA GLY A 85 3.01 -7.96 13.55
C GLY A 85 2.46 -8.18 12.14
N GLU A 86 1.29 -8.80 12.02
CA GLU A 86 0.62 -8.95 10.71
C GLU A 86 0.21 -7.60 10.14
N ARG A 87 -0.26 -6.65 10.95
CA ARG A 87 -0.55 -5.27 10.49
C ARG A 87 0.69 -4.58 9.91
N GLN A 88 1.86 -4.77 10.52
CA GLN A 88 3.12 -4.25 9.97
C GLN A 88 3.42 -4.88 8.60
N MET A 89 3.22 -6.20 8.46
CA MET A 89 3.37 -6.89 7.19
C MET A 89 2.37 -6.38 6.14
N VAL A 90 1.13 -6.05 6.52
CA VAL A 90 0.15 -5.43 5.60
C VAL A 90 0.62 -4.07 5.09
N PHE A 91 1.23 -3.23 5.94
CA PHE A 91 1.80 -1.97 5.48
C PHE A 91 3.00 -2.16 4.55
N LEU A 92 3.83 -3.17 4.80
CA LEU A 92 4.91 -3.55 3.90
C LEU A 92 4.35 -4.03 2.55
N ALA A 93 3.33 -4.89 2.56
CA ALA A 93 2.66 -5.36 1.35
C ALA A 93 2.10 -4.17 0.56
N ARG A 94 1.44 -3.23 1.22
CA ARG A 94 0.91 -2.00 0.61
C ARG A 94 2.00 -1.11 -0.01
N ALA A 95 3.21 -1.12 0.53
CA ALA A 95 4.33 -0.31 0.03
C ALA A 95 5.01 -0.95 -1.20
N ILE A 96 5.02 -2.28 -1.28
CA ILE A 96 5.62 -3.05 -2.37
C ILE A 96 4.61 -3.24 -3.52
N GLY A 97 3.34 -3.40 -3.15
CA GLY A 97 2.19 -3.63 -4.03
C GLY A 97 1.84 -2.46 -4.91
#